data_AF-A0A0F9KX66-F1
#
_entry.id   AF-A0A0F9KX66-F1
#
_cell.length_a   1.000
_cell.length_b   1.000
_cell.length_c   1.000
_cell.angle_alpha   90.00
_cell.angle_beta   90.00
_cell.angle_gamma   90.00
#
_symmetry.space_group_name_H-M   'P 1'
#
loop_
_entity.id
_entity.type
_entity.pdbx_description
1 polymer ?
#
loop_
_entity_poly.entity_id
_entity_poly.type
_entity_poly.pdbx_seq_one_letter_code
_entity_poly.pdbx_strand_id
1 'polypeptide(L)'
;MAWQNDPKNLDAAYKKRALSYIEGKIFCIGFKIDDDPTDVVWDNDEANVIQGVEKKLVDAFYERFKTSTIHKCTLVGHNIRHFDLPYLWLRAMKYECKQLLKVIGIRPDDIDFEDTMMVVCVTDKYKGMASLDKACALFGLPGKGDVDGSMVYDMWKAGKYQKIADYCKEDVDKTYALAVKLGIIV
;
A
#
# COMPACT_ATOMS: atom_id res chain seq x y z
N MET A 1 -5.86 25.02 -24.68
CA MET A 1 -5.15 26.07 -23.90
C MET A 1 -3.66 25.73 -23.89
N ALA A 2 -2.79 26.69 -24.23
CA ALA A 2 -1.35 26.48 -24.49
C ALA A 2 -0.49 25.97 -23.32
N TRP A 3 -1.08 25.74 -22.14
CA TRP A 3 -0.39 25.32 -20.91
C TRP A 3 -0.36 23.81 -20.67
N GLN A 4 -1.11 23.02 -21.44
CA GLN A 4 -1.18 21.56 -21.29
C GLN A 4 0.07 20.81 -21.76
N ASN A 5 1.03 21.50 -22.40
CA ASN A 5 2.21 20.90 -23.02
C ASN A 5 3.55 21.34 -22.39
N ASP A 6 3.55 22.07 -21.27
CA ASP A 6 4.79 22.37 -20.53
C ASP A 6 5.18 21.16 -19.65
N PRO A 7 6.35 20.55 -19.85
CA PRO A 7 6.82 19.40 -19.07
C PRO A 7 6.78 19.61 -17.55
N LYS A 8 7.03 20.83 -17.05
CA LYS A 8 6.99 21.12 -15.60
C LYS A 8 5.56 21.10 -15.05
N ASN A 9 4.60 21.60 -15.83
CA ASN A 9 3.18 21.55 -15.45
C ASN A 9 2.65 20.11 -15.53
N LEU A 10 3.18 19.30 -16.45
CA LEU A 10 2.85 17.88 -16.55
C LEU A 10 3.37 17.09 -15.34
N ASP A 11 4.64 17.26 -14.96
CA ASP A 11 5.23 16.57 -13.79
C ASP A 11 4.46 16.89 -12.49
N ALA A 12 4.12 18.17 -12.26
CA ALA A 12 3.33 18.56 -11.10
C ALA A 12 1.92 17.94 -11.12
N ALA A 13 1.29 17.86 -12.30
CA ALA A 13 0.00 17.20 -12.46
C ALA A 13 0.11 15.69 -12.20
N TYR A 14 1.16 15.02 -12.67
CA TYR A 14 1.41 13.60 -12.39
C TYR A 14 1.60 13.34 -10.90
N LYS A 15 2.42 14.14 -10.21
CA LYS A 15 2.61 14.03 -8.76
C LYS A 15 1.30 14.19 -7.98
N LYS A 16 0.47 15.16 -8.37
CA LYS A 16 -0.85 15.36 -7.75
C LYS A 16 -1.80 14.18 -8.01
N ARG A 17 -1.83 13.68 -9.24
CA ARG A 17 -2.67 12.55 -9.65
C ARG A 17 -2.25 11.22 -9.05
N ALA A 18 -0.98 11.07 -8.65
CA ALA A 18 -0.49 9.86 -7.99
C ALA A 18 -1.20 9.56 -6.67
N LEU A 19 -1.86 10.53 -6.05
CA LEU A 19 -2.68 10.33 -4.85
C LEU A 19 -4.17 10.08 -5.15
N SER A 20 -4.57 10.11 -6.42
CA SER A 20 -5.94 9.83 -6.87
C SER A 20 -6.07 8.36 -7.25
N TYR A 21 -6.81 7.57 -6.48
CA TYR A 21 -7.10 6.17 -6.81
C TYR A 21 -7.85 6.01 -8.15
N ILE A 22 -8.33 7.08 -8.79
CA ILE A 22 -8.91 7.01 -10.14
C ILE A 22 -7.83 7.22 -11.22
N GLU A 23 -6.95 8.21 -11.04
CA GLU A 23 -6.01 8.66 -12.09
C GLU A 23 -4.59 8.11 -11.93
N GLY A 24 -4.20 7.73 -10.71
CA GLY A 24 -2.87 7.23 -10.41
C GLY A 24 -2.66 5.79 -10.88
N LYS A 25 -1.38 5.41 -10.96
CA LYS A 25 -0.93 4.08 -11.33
C LYS A 25 -0.11 3.46 -10.21
N ILE A 26 -0.31 2.17 -9.98
CA ILE A 26 0.50 1.39 -9.05
C ILE A 26 1.77 0.92 -9.76
N PHE A 27 2.92 1.25 -9.18
CA PHE A 27 4.23 0.78 -9.63
C PHE A 27 4.74 -0.39 -8.76
N CYS A 28 4.48 -0.34 -7.45
CA CYS A 28 4.87 -1.37 -6.52
C CYS A 28 3.81 -1.58 -5.44
N ILE A 29 3.73 -2.79 -4.91
CA ILE A 29 2.96 -3.14 -3.71
C ILE A 29 3.88 -3.96 -2.80
N GLY A 30 4.12 -3.43 -1.61
CA GLY A 30 4.76 -4.15 -0.52
C GLY A 30 3.72 -4.77 0.39
N PHE A 31 4.01 -5.96 0.91
CA PHE A 31 3.15 -6.63 1.89
C PHE A 31 3.94 -7.61 2.75
N LYS A 32 3.39 -7.91 3.92
CA LYS A 32 3.89 -8.88 4.87
C LYS A 32 2.73 -9.76 5.31
N ILE A 33 2.93 -11.07 5.32
CA ILE A 33 1.92 -12.04 5.72
C ILE A 33 2.39 -12.66 7.03
N ASP A 34 1.68 -12.38 8.12
CA ASP A 34 2.06 -12.80 9.47
C ASP A 34 3.54 -12.42 9.76
N ASP A 35 4.34 -13.40 10.18
CA ASP A 35 5.74 -13.22 10.54
C ASP A 35 6.72 -13.41 9.37
N ASP A 36 6.25 -13.67 8.15
CA ASP A 36 7.11 -13.86 6.98
C ASP A 36 7.92 -12.59 6.63
N PRO A 37 9.09 -12.71 5.98
CA PRO A 37 9.78 -11.55 5.44
C PRO A 37 8.87 -10.73 4.52
N THR A 38 8.94 -9.40 4.62
CA THR A 38 8.23 -8.49 3.72
C THR A 38 8.65 -8.71 2.28
N ASP A 39 7.66 -8.82 1.40
CA ASP A 39 7.80 -8.98 -0.04
C ASP A 39 7.34 -7.72 -0.76
N VAL A 40 7.89 -7.46 -1.94
CA VAL A 40 7.52 -6.32 -2.78
C VAL A 40 7.43 -6.77 -4.23
N VAL A 41 6.26 -6.60 -4.83
CA VAL A 41 6.05 -6.80 -6.27
C VAL A 41 6.09 -5.44 -6.94
N TRP A 42 6.88 -5.29 -8.00
CA TRP A 42 6.96 -4.05 -8.78
C TRP A 42 7.22 -4.33 -10.25
N ASP A 43 6.63 -3.50 -11.11
CA ASP A 43 6.75 -3.56 -12.57
C ASP A 43 6.34 -2.20 -13.14
N ASN A 44 6.80 -1.87 -14.35
CA ASN A 44 6.32 -0.69 -15.07
C ASN A 44 4.91 -0.89 -15.68
N ASP A 45 4.47 -2.14 -15.84
CA ASP A 45 3.08 -2.48 -16.14
C ASP A 45 2.29 -2.75 -14.86
N GLU A 46 1.30 -1.89 -14.59
CA GLU A 46 0.40 -1.99 -13.43
C GLU A 46 -0.32 -3.36 -13.38
N ALA A 47 -0.61 -3.99 -14.53
CA ALA A 47 -1.25 -5.31 -14.57
C ALA A 47 -0.36 -6.40 -13.96
N ASN A 48 0.94 -6.39 -14.30
CA ASN A 48 1.91 -7.36 -13.79
C ASN A 48 2.08 -7.25 -12.28
N VAL A 49 2.02 -6.03 -11.73
CA VAL A 49 2.08 -5.80 -10.29
C VAL A 49 0.91 -6.51 -9.60
N ILE A 50 -0.31 -6.29 -10.08
CA ILE A 50 -1.53 -6.80 -9.44
C ILE A 50 -1.63 -8.32 -9.56
N GLN A 51 -1.28 -8.87 -10.73
CA GLN A 51 -1.23 -10.32 -10.96
C GLN A 51 -0.13 -10.99 -10.12
N GLY A 52 1.03 -10.33 -9.96
CA GLY A 52 2.11 -10.82 -9.12
C GLY A 52 1.73 -10.86 -7.64
N VAL A 53 1.03 -9.82 -7.14
CA VAL A 53 0.48 -9.80 -5.78
C VAL A 53 -0.58 -10.87 -5.59
N GLU A 54 -1.54 -11.00 -6.53
CA GLU A 54 -2.54 -12.06 -6.49
C GLU A 54 -1.88 -13.43 -6.34
N LYS A 55 -0.91 -13.74 -7.21
CA LYS A 55 -0.20 -15.01 -7.18
C LYS A 55 0.46 -15.26 -5.82
N LYS A 56 1.24 -14.31 -5.32
CA LYS A 56 1.98 -14.48 -4.06
C LYS A 56 1.05 -14.64 -2.86
N LEU A 57 0.00 -13.82 -2.76
CA LEU A 57 -0.97 -13.94 -1.68
C LEU A 57 -1.70 -15.28 -1.76
N VAL A 58 -2.26 -15.62 -2.92
CA VAL A 58 -3.03 -16.86 -3.10
C VAL A 58 -2.18 -18.10 -2.82
N ASP A 59 -0.94 -18.14 -3.30
CA ASP A 59 0.00 -19.23 -3.00
C ASP A 59 0.25 -19.34 -1.49
N ALA A 60 0.52 -18.20 -0.82
CA ALA A 60 0.71 -18.15 0.62
C ALA A 60 -0.51 -18.65 1.42
N PHE A 61 -1.74 -18.34 0.98
CA PHE A 61 -2.96 -18.89 1.58
C PHE A 61 -3.05 -20.40 1.42
N TYR A 62 -2.84 -20.90 0.20
CA TYR A 62 -2.94 -22.33 -0.07
C TYR A 62 -1.93 -23.13 0.75
N GLU A 63 -0.70 -22.63 0.89
CA GLU A 63 0.34 -23.26 1.71
C GLU A 63 -0.02 -23.27 3.20
N ARG A 64 -0.56 -22.17 3.74
CA ARG A 64 -0.92 -22.05 5.16
C ARG A 64 -2.11 -22.92 5.55
N PHE A 65 -3.19 -22.88 4.78
CA PHE A 65 -4.46 -23.49 5.18
C PHE A 65 -4.71 -24.85 4.54
N LYS A 66 -3.93 -25.23 3.50
CA LYS A 66 -4.04 -26.52 2.78
C LYS A 66 -5.47 -26.86 2.35
N THR A 67 -6.27 -25.84 2.05
CA THR A 67 -7.68 -25.93 1.67
C THR A 67 -7.89 -25.27 0.32
N SER A 68 -8.89 -25.74 -0.43
CA SER A 68 -9.33 -25.08 -1.66
C SER A 68 -10.09 -23.77 -1.41
N THR A 69 -10.46 -23.49 -0.15
CA THR A 69 -11.22 -22.30 0.23
C THR A 69 -10.29 -21.20 0.73
N ILE A 70 -10.28 -20.07 0.03
CA ILE A 70 -9.55 -18.88 0.48
C ILE A 70 -10.35 -18.22 1.60
N HIS A 71 -9.71 -18.03 2.75
CA HIS A 71 -10.25 -17.26 3.87
C HIS A 71 -9.93 -15.77 3.70
N LYS A 72 -10.78 -14.91 4.27
CA LYS A 72 -10.48 -13.47 4.33
C LYS A 72 -9.31 -13.25 5.29
N CYS A 73 -8.41 -12.33 4.93
CA CYS A 73 -7.44 -11.79 5.87
C CYS A 73 -7.88 -10.42 6.38
N THR A 74 -7.51 -10.12 7.61
CA THR A 74 -7.52 -8.75 8.12
C THR A 74 -6.33 -8.00 7.53
N LEU A 75 -6.60 -6.94 6.77
CA LEU A 75 -5.57 -6.10 6.18
C LEU A 75 -5.13 -5.00 7.14
N VAL A 76 -3.84 -4.89 7.41
CA VAL A 76 -3.32 -3.81 8.27
C VAL A 76 -2.56 -2.82 7.42
N GLY A 77 -2.83 -1.53 7.61
CA GLY A 77 -2.09 -0.48 6.93
C GLY A 77 -2.12 0.87 7.64
N HIS A 78 -1.57 1.89 7.01
CA HIS A 78 -1.54 3.26 7.53
C HIS A 78 -2.23 4.20 6.54
N ASN A 79 -3.40 4.74 6.91
CA ASN A 79 -4.32 5.39 5.97
C ASN A 79 -4.87 4.46 4.88
N ILE A 80 -4.88 3.15 5.15
CA ILE A 80 -5.28 2.08 4.23
C ILE A 80 -6.69 2.26 3.68
N ARG A 81 -7.61 2.80 4.50
CA ARG A 81 -9.01 3.03 4.08
C ARG A 81 -9.14 4.06 2.97
N HIS A 82 -8.35 5.13 3.03
CA HIS A 82 -8.48 6.27 2.13
C HIS A 82 -7.43 6.29 1.01
N PHE A 83 -6.49 5.34 1.01
CA PHE A 83 -5.43 5.24 0.02
C PHE A 83 -5.33 3.84 -0.59
N ASP A 84 -4.75 2.87 0.11
CA ASP A 84 -4.37 1.57 -0.47
C ASP A 84 -5.58 0.74 -0.92
N LEU A 85 -6.65 0.64 -0.12
CA LEU A 85 -7.80 -0.22 -0.45
C LEU A 85 -8.53 0.22 -1.73
N PRO A 86 -8.89 1.51 -1.93
CA PRO A 86 -9.45 1.98 -3.19
C PRO A 86 -8.56 1.65 -4.40
N TYR A 87 -7.24 1.78 -4.25
CA TYR A 87 -6.30 1.41 -5.30
C TYR A 87 -6.36 -0.09 -5.58
N LEU A 88 -6.09 -0.93 -4.58
CA LEU A 88 -5.99 -2.38 -4.71
C LEU A 88 -7.28 -3.01 -5.24
N TRP A 89 -8.42 -2.64 -4.65
CA TRP A 89 -9.72 -3.23 -4.99
C TRP A 89 -10.14 -2.91 -6.43
N LEU A 90 -10.02 -1.64 -6.86
CA LEU A 90 -10.35 -1.23 -8.23
C LEU A 90 -9.40 -1.85 -9.25
N ARG A 91 -8.11 -2.01 -8.93
CA ARG A 91 -7.15 -2.64 -9.85
C ARG A 91 -7.36 -4.14 -9.94
N ALA A 92 -7.69 -4.81 -8.83
CA ALA A 92 -8.07 -6.22 -8.85
C ALA A 92 -9.26 -6.47 -9.80
N MET A 93 -10.26 -5.57 -9.79
CA MET A 93 -11.37 -5.62 -10.76
C MET A 93 -10.93 -5.32 -12.19
N LYS A 94 -10.20 -4.22 -12.40
CA LYS A 94 -9.73 -3.77 -13.72
C LYS A 94 -8.90 -4.84 -14.44
N TYR A 95 -8.09 -5.58 -13.71
CA TYR A 95 -7.18 -6.60 -14.23
C TYR A 95 -7.68 -8.05 -14.01
N GLU A 96 -8.96 -8.22 -13.69
CA GLU A 96 -9.63 -9.52 -13.54
C GLU A 96 -8.98 -10.48 -12.51
N CYS A 97 -8.30 -9.93 -11.51
CA CYS A 97 -7.66 -10.66 -10.41
C CYS A 97 -8.70 -11.03 -9.35
N LYS A 98 -9.57 -11.99 -9.69
CA LYS A 98 -10.71 -12.41 -8.85
C LYS A 98 -10.28 -13.20 -7.61
N GLN A 99 -9.13 -13.86 -7.63
CA GLN A 99 -8.65 -14.62 -6.47
C GLN A 99 -8.12 -13.65 -5.40
N LEU A 100 -7.51 -12.54 -5.82
CA LEU A 100 -7.14 -11.44 -4.92
C LEU A 100 -8.38 -10.87 -4.21
N LEU A 101 -9.50 -10.69 -4.91
CA LEU A 101 -10.77 -10.26 -4.27
C LEU A 101 -11.30 -11.27 -3.23
N LYS A 102 -11.02 -12.57 -3.38
CA LYS A 102 -11.38 -13.57 -2.36
C LYS A 102 -10.52 -13.46 -1.11
N VAL A 103 -9.27 -12.99 -1.27
CA VAL A 103 -8.33 -12.72 -0.17
C VAL A 103 -8.71 -11.46 0.58
N ILE A 104 -8.88 -10.34 -0.13
CA ILE A 104 -9.03 -9.01 0.49
C ILE A 104 -10.50 -8.63 0.79
N GLY A 105 -11.46 -9.21 0.08
CA GLY A 105 -12.88 -8.85 0.17
C GLY A 105 -13.52 -8.65 -1.20
N ILE A 106 -14.62 -9.38 -1.46
CA ILE A 106 -15.29 -9.36 -2.76
C ILE A 106 -16.01 -8.02 -3.00
N ARG A 107 -16.68 -7.49 -1.98
CA ARG A 107 -17.29 -6.16 -1.98
C ARG A 107 -16.50 -5.21 -1.08
N PRO A 108 -16.57 -3.88 -1.28
CA PRO A 108 -15.85 -2.93 -0.43
C PRO A 108 -16.23 -3.05 1.04
N ASP A 109 -17.51 -3.30 1.34
CA ASP A 109 -18.01 -3.49 2.71
C ASP A 109 -17.64 -4.86 3.30
N ASP A 110 -17.14 -5.79 2.48
CA ASP A 110 -16.67 -7.11 2.92
C ASP A 110 -15.20 -7.09 3.36
N ILE A 111 -14.46 -6.00 3.13
CA ILE A 111 -13.04 -5.88 3.43
C ILE A 111 -12.86 -5.74 4.94
N ASP A 112 -12.13 -6.67 5.53
CA ASP A 112 -11.72 -6.59 6.93
C ASP A 112 -10.35 -5.91 6.99
N PHE A 113 -10.25 -4.80 7.73
CA PHE A 113 -9.01 -4.03 7.80
C PHE A 113 -8.88 -3.25 9.11
N GLU A 114 -7.62 -3.01 9.49
CA GLU A 114 -7.21 -2.17 10.60
C GLU A 114 -6.31 -1.04 10.10
N ASP A 115 -6.66 0.20 10.47
CA ASP A 115 -5.95 1.40 10.03
C ASP A 115 -5.17 2.02 11.19
N THR A 116 -3.85 1.81 11.21
CA THR A 116 -2.95 2.32 12.25
C THR A 116 -3.02 3.83 12.41
N MET A 117 -3.27 4.58 11.33
CA MET A 117 -3.41 6.04 11.42
C MET A 117 -4.67 6.42 12.20
N MET A 118 -5.76 5.69 12.02
CA MET A 118 -7.01 5.92 12.75
C MET A 118 -6.89 5.55 14.23
N VAL A 119 -6.12 4.51 14.54
CA VAL A 119 -5.83 4.14 15.94
C VAL A 119 -4.99 5.22 16.64
N VAL A 120 -4.00 5.79 15.93
CA VAL A 120 -3.15 6.87 16.48
C VAL A 120 -3.87 8.21 16.55
N CYS A 121 -4.78 8.49 15.61
CA CYS A 121 -5.56 9.72 15.58
C CYS A 121 -6.73 9.68 16.59
N VAL A 122 -6.41 9.90 17.87
CA VAL A 122 -7.39 9.92 18.97
C VAL A 122 -8.23 11.20 19.07
N THR A 123 -7.90 12.23 18.29
CA THR A 123 -8.65 13.50 18.25
C THR A 123 -9.81 13.45 17.26
N ASP A 124 -10.43 14.59 16.92
CA ASP A 124 -11.37 14.60 15.80
C ASP A 124 -10.73 13.94 14.56
N LYS A 125 -11.53 13.15 13.83
CA LYS A 125 -11.04 12.26 12.75
C LYS A 125 -10.38 13.02 11.57
N TYR A 126 -10.31 14.35 11.61
CA TYR A 126 -9.90 15.19 10.49
C TYR A 126 -8.76 16.17 10.80
N LYS A 127 -8.43 16.43 12.07
CA LYS A 127 -7.36 17.39 12.45
C LYS A 127 -6.11 16.73 13.04
N GLY A 128 -6.13 15.42 13.27
CA GLY A 128 -5.06 14.69 13.96
C GLY A 128 -4.32 13.63 13.13
N MET A 129 -4.50 13.57 11.81
CA MET A 129 -3.84 12.57 10.97
C MET A 129 -2.32 12.70 11.08
N ALA A 130 -1.67 11.71 11.70
CA ALA A 130 -0.23 11.64 11.84
C ALA A 130 0.34 10.81 10.69
N SER A 131 1.45 11.26 10.11
CA SER A 131 2.21 10.43 9.17
C SER A 131 2.78 9.19 9.87
N LEU A 132 3.06 8.13 9.10
CA LEU A 132 3.65 6.90 9.63
C LEU A 132 4.91 7.20 10.45
N ASP A 133 5.83 8.03 9.95
CA ASP A 133 7.04 8.41 10.69
C ASP A 133 6.75 9.11 12.02
N LYS A 134 5.72 9.97 12.10
CA LYS A 134 5.34 10.64 13.35
C LYS A 134 4.73 9.65 14.34
N ALA A 135 3.92 8.73 13.85
CA ALA A 135 3.37 7.64 14.65
C ALA A 135 4.48 6.73 15.17
N CYS A 136 5.40 6.27 14.32
CA CYS A 136 6.57 5.47 14.71
C CYS A 136 7.42 6.19 15.77
N ALA A 137 7.71 7.49 15.58
CA ALA A 137 8.48 8.28 16.52
C ALA A 137 7.81 8.37 17.91
N LEU A 138 6.48 8.48 17.97
CA LEU A 138 5.73 8.50 19.23
C LEU A 138 5.92 7.20 20.03
N PHE A 139 6.03 6.05 19.36
CA PHE A 139 6.22 4.74 19.99
C PHE A 139 7.70 4.31 20.09
N GLY A 140 8.64 5.23 19.86
CA GLY A 140 10.09 4.95 19.96
C GLY A 140 10.60 3.97 18.89
N LEU A 141 9.89 3.84 17.76
CA LEU A 141 10.31 3.04 16.63
C LEU A 141 11.25 3.85 15.71
N PRO A 142 12.15 3.18 14.96
CA PRO A 142 13.05 3.85 14.02
C PRO A 142 12.29 4.78 13.06
N GLY A 143 12.81 6.00 12.90
CA GLY A 143 12.15 7.09 12.20
C GLY A 143 12.37 7.13 10.68
N LYS A 144 12.06 8.29 10.10
CA LYS A 144 12.11 8.59 8.66
C LYS A 144 13.46 8.21 8.02
N GLY A 145 13.41 7.51 6.89
CA GLY A 145 14.57 7.22 6.06
C GLY A 145 14.93 8.40 5.14
N ASP A 146 15.85 8.18 4.19
CA ASP A 146 16.30 9.23 3.26
C ASP A 146 15.29 9.52 2.13
N VAL A 147 14.23 8.70 2.03
CA VAL A 147 13.21 8.77 0.99
C VAL A 147 11.87 9.13 1.60
N ASP A 148 11.11 9.99 0.92
CA ASP A 148 9.68 10.16 1.19
C ASP A 148 8.83 10.04 -0.07
N GLY A 149 7.52 9.83 0.14
CA GLY A 149 6.57 9.60 -0.95
C GLY A 149 6.54 10.68 -2.04
N SER A 150 6.94 11.93 -1.74
CA SER A 150 6.98 13.00 -2.75
C SER A 150 8.09 12.81 -3.79
N MET A 151 9.10 12.01 -3.45
CA MET A 151 10.27 11.72 -4.29
C MET A 151 10.03 10.52 -5.24
N VAL A 152 8.99 9.71 -5.02
CA VAL A 152 8.74 8.47 -5.77
C VAL A 152 8.63 8.71 -7.27
N TYR A 153 7.91 9.74 -7.70
CA TYR A 153 7.76 10.06 -9.12
C TYR A 153 9.10 10.41 -9.79
N ASP A 154 9.92 11.23 -9.14
CA ASP A 154 11.21 11.65 -9.68
C ASP A 154 12.20 10.47 -9.72
N MET A 155 12.16 9.60 -8.71
CA MET A 155 12.93 8.35 -8.71
C MET A 155 12.50 7.41 -9.83
N TRP A 156 11.19 7.29 -10.08
CA TRP A 156 10.66 6.44 -11.14
C TRP A 156 11.09 6.96 -12.51
N LYS A 157 10.98 8.27 -12.74
CA LYS A 157 11.52 8.92 -13.95
C LYS A 157 13.03 8.71 -14.13
N ALA A 158 13.77 8.65 -13.04
CA ALA A 158 15.21 8.42 -13.05
C ALA A 158 15.59 6.92 -13.13
N GLY A 159 14.63 6.00 -13.28
CA GLY A 159 14.90 4.56 -13.35
C GLY A 159 15.36 3.94 -12.02
N LYS A 160 15.18 4.63 -10.89
CA LYS A 160 15.59 4.16 -9.55
C LYS A 160 14.57 3.20 -8.93
N TYR A 161 14.17 2.19 -9.70
CA TYR A 161 13.09 1.26 -9.36
C TYR A 161 13.35 0.48 -8.06
N GLN A 162 14.56 -0.08 -7.92
CA GLN A 162 14.92 -0.82 -6.71
C GLN A 162 14.81 0.07 -5.45
N LYS A 163 15.23 1.33 -5.52
CA LYS A 163 15.11 2.26 -4.38
C LYS A 163 13.66 2.53 -3.98
N ILE A 164 12.74 2.54 -4.94
CA ILE A 164 11.31 2.68 -4.66
C ILE A 164 10.78 1.41 -3.99
N ALA A 165 11.20 0.24 -4.46
CA ALA A 165 10.83 -1.04 -3.86
C ALA A 165 11.38 -1.17 -2.42
N ASP A 166 12.63 -0.79 -2.18
CA ASP A 166 13.25 -0.79 -0.85
C ASP A 166 12.50 0.16 0.11
N TYR A 167 12.17 1.38 -0.36
CA TYR A 167 11.35 2.32 0.40
C TYR A 167 9.95 1.76 0.73
N CYS A 168 9.31 1.11 -0.24
CA CYS A 168 8.02 0.45 -0.03
C CYS A 168 8.11 -0.67 1.01
N LYS A 169 9.18 -1.46 0.98
CA LYS A 169 9.46 -2.49 1.99
C LYS A 169 9.64 -1.89 3.38
N GLU A 170 10.38 -0.78 3.51
CA GLU A 170 10.57 -0.10 4.78
C GLU A 170 9.24 0.42 5.37
N ASP A 171 8.36 0.97 4.54
CA ASP A 171 7.03 1.44 4.98
C ASP A 171 6.15 0.27 5.48
N VAL A 172 6.22 -0.91 4.85
CA VAL A 172 5.54 -2.12 5.35
C VAL A 172 6.12 -2.58 6.69
N ASP A 173 7.45 -2.64 6.81
CA ASP A 173 8.13 -3.06 8.04
C ASP A 173 7.79 -2.10 9.21
N LYS A 174 7.77 -0.79 8.96
CA LYS A 174 7.35 0.23 9.92
C LYS A 174 5.89 0.08 10.33
N THR A 175 5.00 -0.13 9.35
CA THR A 175 3.56 -0.30 9.60
C THR A 175 3.30 -1.54 10.44
N TYR A 176 3.98 -2.66 10.14
CA TYR A 176 3.90 -3.88 10.94
C TYR A 176 4.40 -3.66 12.37
N ALA A 177 5.58 -3.06 12.55
CA ALA A 177 6.13 -2.77 13.88
C ALA A 177 5.22 -1.84 14.71
N LEU A 178 4.62 -0.84 14.06
CA LEU A 178 3.64 0.04 14.68
C LEU A 178 2.38 -0.73 15.07
N ALA A 179 1.85 -1.58 14.20
CA ALA A 179 0.68 -2.40 14.47
C ALA A 179 0.87 -3.33 15.67
N VAL A 180 2.05 -3.97 15.79
CA VAL A 180 2.44 -4.75 16.98
C VAL A 180 2.46 -3.87 18.22
N LYS A 181 3.07 -2.68 18.15
CA LYS A 181 3.11 -1.74 19.29
C LYS A 181 1.72 -1.26 19.73
N LEU A 182 0.79 -1.13 18.80
CA LEU A 182 -0.60 -0.74 19.04
C LEU A 182 -1.48 -1.91 19.52
N GLY A 183 -0.96 -3.14 19.51
CA GLY A 183 -1.74 -4.34 19.87
C GLY A 183 -2.80 -4.73 18.84
N ILE A 184 -2.66 -4.29 17.58
CA ILE A 184 -3.56 -4.64 16.47
C ILE A 184 -3.29 -6.09 16.03
N ILE A 185 -2.02 -6.48 16.02
CA ILE A 185 -1.55 -7.82 15.69
C ILE A 185 -0.63 -8.32 16.82
N VAL A 186 -0.62 -9.64 17.03
CA VAL A 186 0.04 -10.32 18.16
C VAL A 186 1.33 -10.98 17.72
#